data_AF-A0A7V8G1J5-F1
#
_entry.id   AF-A0A7V8G1J5-F1
#
_cell.length_a   1.000
_cell.length_b   1.000
_cell.length_c   1.000
_cell.angle_alpha   90.00
_cell.angle_beta   90.00
_cell.angle_gamma   90.00
#
_symmetry.space_group_name_H-M   'P 1'
#
loop_
_entity.id
_entity.type
_entity.pdbx_description
1 polymer ?
#
loop_
_entity_poly.entity_id
_entity_poly.type
_entity_poly.pdbx_seq_one_letter_code
_entity_poly.pdbx_strand_id
1 'polypeptide(L)' 'MLEFLGHKDAHDAILSTIEKVLAPGSGAPRTPDIGGKASTSDLGKAIAEAL' A
#
# COMPACT_ATOMS: atom_id res chain seq x y z
N MET A 1 -0.77 -11.16 9.93
CA MET A 1 -1.08 -12.51 9.39
C MET A 1 0.18 -13.17 8.81
N LEU A 2 0.81 -12.62 7.77
CA LEU A 2 1.97 -13.24 7.10
C LEU A 2 3.14 -13.57 8.05
N GLU A 3 3.45 -12.66 8.98
CA GLU A 3 4.47 -12.93 10.02
C GLU A 3 4.11 -14.15 10.89
N PHE A 4 2.85 -14.28 11.32
CA PHE A 4 2.37 -15.44 12.08
C PHE A 4 2.39 -16.75 11.27
N LEU A 5 2.37 -16.67 9.95
CA LEU A 5 2.51 -17.83 9.05
C LEU A 5 3.98 -18.14 8.73
N GLY A 6 4.95 -17.45 9.35
CA GLY A 6 6.38 -17.64 9.11
C GLY A 6 6.94 -16.86 7.91
N HIS A 7 6.16 -15.93 7.32
CA HIS A 7 6.58 -15.11 6.18
C HIS A 7 6.86 -13.67 6.62
N LYS A 8 7.88 -13.49 7.47
CA LYS A 8 8.24 -12.17 7.99
C LYS A 8 8.70 -11.20 6.90
N ASP A 9 9.56 -11.63 5.99
CA ASP A 9 10.08 -10.75 4.93
C ASP A 9 8.95 -10.23 4.01
N ALA A 10 7.99 -11.09 3.66
CA ALA A 10 6.83 -10.68 2.87
C ALA A 10 5.90 -9.74 3.65
N HIS A 11 5.72 -9.97 4.95
CA HIS A 11 4.98 -9.07 5.83
C HIS A 11 5.62 -7.67 5.85
N ASP A 12 6.93 -7.61 6.14
CA ASP A 12 7.66 -6.36 6.29
C ASP A 12 7.71 -5.59 4.95
N ALA A 13 7.88 -6.30 3.83
CA ALA A 13 7.84 -5.72 2.48
C ALA A 13 6.47 -5.10 2.15
N ILE A 14 5.38 -5.83 2.40
CA ILE A 14 4.02 -5.31 2.14
C ILE A 14 3.70 -4.12 3.05
N LEU A 15 4.02 -4.21 4.34
CA LEU A 15 3.71 -3.16 5.30
C LEU A 15 4.47 -1.86 4.97
N SER A 16 5.77 -1.96 4.73
CA SER A 16 6.61 -0.82 4.37
C SER A 16 6.18 -0.15 3.06
N THR A 17 5.75 -0.95 2.07
CA THR A 17 5.25 -0.44 0.80
C THR A 17 3.94 0.31 0.96
N ILE A 18 2.99 -0.22 1.75
CA ILE A 18 1.72 0.45 2.03
C ILE A 18 1.98 1.79 2.75
N GLU A 19 2.86 1.81 3.74
CA GLU A 19 3.24 3.04 4.46
C GLU A 19 3.84 4.08 3.51
N LYS A 20 4.75 3.67 2.63
CA LYS A 20 5.36 4.56 1.62
C LYS A 20 4.33 5.13 0.65
N VAL A 21 3.42 4.30 0.14
CA VAL A 21 2.35 4.73 -0.78
C VAL A 21 1.38 5.67 -0.07
N LEU A 22 1.07 5.44 1.20
CA LEU A 22 0.16 6.26 1.99
C LEU A 22 0.84 7.47 2.67
N ALA A 23 2.15 7.63 2.56
CA ALA A 23 2.87 8.79 3.09
C ALA A 23 2.37 10.10 2.45
N PRO A 24 2.20 11.20 3.21
CA PRO A 24 1.89 12.50 2.64
C PRO A 24 2.94 12.89 1.58
N GLY A 25 2.48 13.36 0.42
CA GLY A 25 3.37 13.74 -0.68
C GLY A 25 3.93 12.58 -1.51
N SER A 26 3.52 11.33 -1.27
CA SER A 26 3.91 10.17 -2.09
C SER A 26 3.52 10.29 -3.57
N GLY A 27 2.55 11.15 -3.89
CA GLY A 27 1.97 11.27 -5.23
C GLY A 27 1.08 10.09 -5.63
N ALA A 28 0.92 9.08 -4.76
CA ALA A 28 0.12 7.90 -5.05
C ALA A 28 -1.39 8.21 -5.04
N PRO A 29 -2.19 7.48 -5.84
CA PRO A 29 -3.65 7.63 -5.86
C PRO A 29 -4.24 7.42 -4.46
N ARG A 30 -5.24 8.25 -4.13
CA ARG A 30 -5.97 8.17 -2.86
C ARG A 30 -7.42 7.78 -3.13
N THR A 31 -7.96 6.90 -2.31
CA THR A 31 -9.38 6.53 -2.35
C THR A 31 -10.27 7.61 -1.71
N PRO A 32 -11.59 7.63 -1.99
CA PRO A 32 -12.47 8.70 -1.54
C PRO A 32 -12.61 8.81 -0.02
N ASP A 33 -12.50 7.69 0.69
CA ASP A 33 -12.55 7.63 2.16
C ASP A 33 -11.41 8.39 2.86
N ILE A 34 -10.28 8.54 2.17
CA ILE A 34 -9.11 9.32 2.63
C ILE A 34 -8.90 10.61 1.82
N GLY A 35 -9.97 11.14 1.22
CA GLY A 35 -9.97 12.46 0.56
C GLY A 35 -9.46 12.48 -0.88
N GLY A 36 -9.33 11.32 -1.52
CA GLY A 36 -8.95 11.21 -2.93
C GLY A 36 -10.15 10.99 -3.88
N LYS A 37 -9.84 10.54 -5.10
CA LYS A 37 -10.82 10.25 -6.14
C LYS A 37 -10.56 8.92 -6.88
N ALA A 38 -9.50 8.21 -6.51
CA ALA A 38 -9.08 6.99 -7.18
C ALA A 38 -9.89 5.79 -6.70
N SER A 39 -9.94 4.73 -7.50
CA SER A 39 -10.58 3.48 -7.12
C SER A 39 -9.66 2.60 -6.27
N THR A 40 -10.24 1.58 -5.64
CA THR A 40 -9.47 0.52 -4.96
C THR A 40 -8.45 -0.14 -5.89
N SER A 41 -8.80 -0.31 -7.17
CA SER A 41 -7.91 -0.92 -8.15
C SER A 41 -6.70 -0.04 -8.47
N ASP A 42 -6.88 1.28 -8.50
CA ASP A 42 -5.79 2.21 -8.79
C ASP A 42 -4.77 2.23 -7.64
N LEU A 43 -5.24 2.27 -6.39
CA LEU A 43 -4.37 2.17 -5.22
C LEU A 43 -3.68 0.80 -5.14
N GLY A 44 -4.41 -0.29 -5.43
CA GLY A 44 -3.84 -1.63 -5.47
C GLY A 44 -2.70 -1.78 -6.48
N LYS A 45 -2.85 -1.20 -7.68
CA LYS A 45 -1.79 -1.16 -8.70
C LYS A 45 -0.58 -0.37 -8.21
N ALA A 46 -0.79 0.82 -7.63
CA ALA A 46 0.30 1.63 -7.10
C ALA A 46 1.10 0.90 -6.01
N ILE A 47 0.43 0.10 -5.15
CA ILE A 47 1.11 -0.74 -4.16
C ILE A 47 1.90 -1.86 -4.85
N ALA A 48 1.30 -2.56 -5.82
CA ALA A 48 1.95 -3.66 -6.52
C ALA A 48 3.16 -3.20 -7.36
N GLU A 49 3.13 -1.99 -7.93
CA GLU A 49 4.23 -1.39 -8.68
C GLU A 49 5.37 -0.88 -7.78
N ALA A 50 5.08 -0.60 -6.50
CA ALA A 50 6.03 -0.07 -5.53
C ALA A 50 6.70 -1.15 -4.65
N LEU A 51 6.22 -2.39 -4.73
CA LEU A 51 6.71 -3.57 -4.01
C LEU A 51 7.88 -4.23 -4.77
#